data_AF-A0A839W313-F1
#
_entry.id   AF-A0A839W313-F1
#
_cell.length_a   1.000
_cell.length_b   1.000
_cell.length_c   1.000
_cell.angle_alpha   90.00
_cell.angle_beta   90.00
_cell.angle_gamma   90.00
#
_symmetry.space_group_name_H-M   'P 1'
#
loop_
_entity.id
_entity.type
_entity.pdbx_description
1 polymer ?
#
loop_
_entity_poly.entity_id
_entity_poly.type
_entity_poly.pdbx_seq_one_letter_code
_entity_poly.pdbx_strand_id
1 'polypeptide(L)' 'MDNVFIERLWRSMKYECVYLHAFETGSEARAGIGRWIDYYNADRPHSALGGKTPDEAYEGTPDRIRLAA' A
#
# COMPACT_ATOMS: atom_id res chain seq x y z
N MET A 1 -5.71 -3.86 -17.69
CA MET A 1 -5.05 -3.86 -16.37
C MET A 1 -5.96 -3.07 -15.47
N ASP A 2 -6.76 -3.81 -14.70
CA ASP A 2 -7.97 -3.29 -14.08
C ASP A 2 -7.66 -2.46 -12.83
N ASN A 3 -8.41 -1.37 -12.65
CA ASN A 3 -8.34 -0.45 -11.51
C ASN A 3 -8.62 -1.15 -10.15
N VAL A 4 -9.07 -2.40 -10.19
CA VAL A 4 -9.47 -3.21 -9.02
C VAL A 4 -8.42 -3.27 -7.90
N PHE A 5 -7.13 -3.31 -8.23
CA PHE A 5 -6.06 -3.34 -7.22
C PHE A 5 -5.92 -1.99 -6.50
N ILE A 6 -5.93 -0.91 -7.27
CA ILE A 6 -5.85 0.46 -6.76
C ILE A 6 -7.12 0.79 -5.97
N GLU A 7 -8.30 0.40 -6.45
CA GLU A 7 -9.57 0.56 -5.74
C GLU A 7 -9.58 -0.17 -4.39
N ARG A 8 -9.04 -1.40 -4.34
CA ARG A 8 -8.91 -2.16 -3.08
C ARG A 8 -7.96 -1.48 -2.11
N LEU A 9 -6.80 -1.00 -2.59
CA LEU A 9 -5.85 -0.23 -1.80
C LEU A 9 -6.51 1.00 -1.19
N TRP A 10 -7.15 1.84 -2.01
CA TRP A 10 -7.82 3.05 -1.55
C TRP A 10 -8.97 2.77 -0.58
N ARG A 11 -9.71 1.67 -0.79
CA ARG A 11 -10.74 1.26 0.16
C ARG A 11 -10.13 0.93 1.52
N SER A 12 -9.13 0.04 1.57
CA SER A 12 -8.48 -0.32 2.83
C SER A 12 -7.88 0.90 3.54
N MET A 13 -7.17 1.78 2.82
CA MET A 13 -6.58 2.98 3.43
C MET A 13 -7.62 3.90 4.07
N LYS A 14 -8.75 4.11 3.39
CA LYS A 14 -9.81 4.97 3.92
C LYS A 14 -10.39 4.40 5.21
N TYR A 15 -10.74 3.11 5.22
CA TYR A 15 -11.38 2.50 6.39
C TYR A 15 -10.44 2.23 7.56
N GLU A 16 -9.16 1.96 7.29
CA GLU A 16 -8.20 1.53 8.30
C GLU A 16 -7.31 2.68 8.80
N CYS A 17 -7.25 3.81 8.07
CA CYS A 17 -6.48 4.98 8.48
C CYS A 17 -7.37 6.23 8.46
N VAL A 18 -7.81 6.69 7.29
CA VAL A 18 -8.38 8.05 7.15
C VAL A 18 -9.66 8.25 7.96
N TYR A 19 -10.58 7.28 7.98
CA TYR A 19 -11.85 7.40 8.69
C TYR A 19 -11.74 7.17 10.20
N LEU A 20 -10.64 6.58 10.67
CA LEU A 20 -10.40 6.34 12.09
C LEU A 20 -9.68 7.51 12.76
N HIS A 21 -9.05 8.40 11.99
CA HIS A 21 -8.22 9.48 12.51
C HIS A 21 -8.81 10.83 12.14
N ALA A 22 -9.04 11.68 13.14
CA ALA A 22 -9.38 13.08 12.95
C ALA A 22 -8.07 13.90 12.81
N PHE A 23 -7.38 13.78 11.68
CA PHE A 23 -6.17 14.57 11.43
C PHE A 23 -6.50 16.06 11.44
N GLU A 24 -5.85 16.83 12.32
CA GLU A 24 -6.08 18.27 12.45
C GLU A 24 -5.27 19.05 11.41
N THR A 25 -4.13 18.48 10.99
CA THR A 25 -3.23 19.09 10.00
C THR A 25 -2.86 18.15 8.86
N GLY A 26 -2.49 18.74 7.72
CA GLY A 26 -1.96 17.97 6.58
C GLY A 26 -0.66 17.23 6.91
N SER A 27 0.15 17.75 7.82
CA SER A 27 1.40 17.10 8.27
C SER A 27 1.13 15.81 9.05
N GLU A 28 0.12 15.84 9.93
CA GLU A 28 -0.34 14.65 10.64
C GLU A 28 -0.95 13.63 9.69
N ALA A 29 -1.78 14.07 8.75
CA ALA A 29 -2.35 13.21 7.73
C ALA A 29 -1.24 12.53 6.91
N ARG A 30 -0.22 13.29 6.49
CA ARG A 30 0.94 12.74 5.76
C ARG A 30 1.69 11.70 6.58
N ALA A 31 1.94 11.97 7.86
CA ALA A 31 2.63 11.03 8.73
C ALA A 31 1.79 9.76 9.00
N GLY A 32 0.49 9.91 9.24
CA GLY A 32 -0.44 8.80 9.48
C GLY A 32 -0.61 7.91 8.25
N ILE A 33 -0.88 8.52 7.10
CA ILE A 33 -0.99 7.81 5.82
C ILE A 33 0.34 7.16 5.45
N GLY A 34 1.47 7.84 5.65
CA GLY A 34 2.81 7.29 5.42
C GLY A 34 3.03 6.00 6.19
N ARG A 35 2.81 6.02 7.52
CA ARG A 35 2.90 4.81 8.36
C ARG A 35 1.98 3.69 7.90
N TRP A 36 0.76 4.03 7.46
CA TRP A 36 -0.17 3.02 6.96
C TRP A 36 0.30 2.38 5.65
N ILE A 37 0.88 3.18 4.74
CA ILE A 37 1.46 2.70 3.49
C ILE A 37 2.66 1.80 3.76
N ASP A 38 3.56 2.20 4.67
CA ASP A 38 4.73 1.40 5.06
C ASP A 38 4.28 0.02 5.56
N TYR A 39 3.31 -0.02 6.48
CA TYR A 39 2.71 -1.27 6.95
C TYR A 39 2.06 -2.09 5.83
N TYR A 40 1.31 -1.45 4.93
CA TYR A 40 0.62 -2.14 3.83
C TYR A 40 1.61 -2.85 2.88
N ASN A 41 2.76 -2.23 2.62
CA ASN A 41 3.77 -2.70 1.68
C ASN A 41 4.78 -3.68 2.30
N ALA A 42 5.20 -3.44 3.54
CA ALA A 42 6.27 -4.19 4.18
C ALA A 42 5.77 -5.35 5.05
N ASP A 43 4.63 -5.18 5.74
CA ASP A 43 4.22 -6.07 6.83
C ASP A 43 2.91 -6.83 6.56
N ARG A 44 2.02 -6.30 5.71
CA ARG A 44 0.70 -6.92 5.46
C ARG A 44 0.80 -8.03 4.40
N PRO A 45 0.54 -9.30 4.75
CA PRO A 45 0.45 -10.37 3.77
C PRO A 45 -0.87 -10.28 2.97
N HIS A 46 -0.80 -10.47 1.65
CA HIS A 46 -1.98 -10.43 0.77
C HIS A 46 -2.24 -11.80 0.16
N SER A 47 -3.47 -12.31 0.30
CA SER A 47 -3.87 -13.59 -0.30
C SER A 47 -3.72 -13.60 -1.83
N ALA A 48 -3.96 -12.45 -2.49
CA ALA A 48 -3.75 -12.28 -3.92
C ALA A 48 -2.26 -12.42 -4.34
N LEU A 49 -1.32 -12.24 -3.40
CA LEU A 49 0.12 -12.40 -3.59
C LEU A 49 0.63 -13.72 -2.99
N GLY A 50 -0.25 -14.69 -2.72
CA GLY A 50 0.14 -15.97 -2.13
C GLY A 50 0.60 -15.85 -0.67
N GLY A 51 0.10 -14.84 0.06
CA GLY A 51 0.48 -14.59 1.45
C GLY A 51 1.74 -13.74 1.62
N LYS A 52 2.31 -13.22 0.52
CA LYS A 52 3.42 -12.28 0.54
C LYS A 52 2.97 -10.84 0.71
N THR A 53 3.88 -9.99 1.16
CA THR A 53 3.69 -8.54 1.14
C THR A 53 3.96 -7.97 -0.26
N PRO A 54 3.48 -6.75 -0.57
CA PRO A 54 3.77 -6.11 -1.85
C PRO A 54 5.28 -5.95 -2.12
N ASP A 55 6.05 -5.62 -1.09
CA ASP A 55 7.52 -5.49 -1.21
C ASP A 55 8.16 -6.84 -1.55
N GLU A 56 7.81 -7.92 -0.85
CA GLU A 56 8.31 -9.27 -1.15
C GLU A 56 7.93 -9.74 -2.57
N ALA A 57 6.74 -9.39 -3.04
CA ALA A 57 6.28 -9.72 -4.38
C ALA A 57 7.04 -8.92 -5.45
N TYR A 58 7.34 -7.65 -5.18
CA TYR A 58 8.10 -6.78 -6.07
C TYR A 58 9.57 -7.20 -6.15
N GLU A 59 10.21 -7.48 -5.01
CA GLU A 59 11.61 -7.96 -4.95
C GLU A 59 11.79 -9.32 -5.62
N GLY A 60 10.80 -10.21 -5.53
CA GLY A 60 10.80 -11.49 -6.22
C GLY A 60 10.54 -11.42 -7.73
N THR A 61 10.27 -10.24 -8.29
CA THR A 61 10.02 -10.05 -9.73
C THR A 61 11.35 -9.81 -10.46
N PRO A 62 11.77 -10.67 -11.40
CA PRO A 62 12.97 -10.42 -12.20
C PRO A 62 12.84 -9.10 -12.95
N ASP A 63 13.95 -8.35 -12.98
CA ASP A 63 14.13 -6.93 -13.35
C ASP A 63 13.67 -6.54 -14.78
N ARG A 64 12.38 -6.76 -15.10
CA ARG A 64 11.79 -6.40 -16.40
C ARG A 64 11.35 -4.94 -16.47
N ILE A 65 11.31 -4.23 -15.34
CA ILE A 65 10.78 -2.86 -15.25
C ILE A 65 11.90 -1.81 -15.15
N ARG A 66 13.10 -2.14 -14.63
CA ARG A 66 14.22 -1.19 -14.52
C ARG A 66 14.96 -0.89 -15.84
N LEU A 67 14.73 -1.65 -16.91
CA LEU A 67 15.39 -1.47 -18.21
C LEU A 67 14.72 -0.43 -19.12
N ALA A 68 13.69 0.28 -18.67
CA ALA A 68 12.92 1.22 -19.50
C ALA A 68 12.88 2.67 -18.95
N ALA A 69 13.84 3.05 -18.09
CA ALA A 69 14.02 4.43 -17.61
C ALA A 69 15.33 5.02 -18.14
#